data_AF-A0A3M3ASH0-F1
#
_entry.id   AF-A0A3M3ASH0-F1
#
_cell.length_a   1.000
_cell.length_b   1.000
_cell.length_c   1.000
_cell.angle_alpha   90.00
_cell.angle_beta   90.00
_cell.angle_gamma   90.00
#
_symmetry.space_group_name_H-M   'P 1'
#
loop_
_entity.id
_entity.type
_entity.pdbx_description
1 polymer ?
#
loop_
_entity_poly.entity_id
_entity_poly.type
_entity_poly.pdbx_seq_one_letter_code
_entity_poly.pdbx_strand_id
1 'polypeptide(L)' 'MRVLIAEHDYLVYTQLLRKAAPDLEVLSTGDS' A
#
# COMPACT_ATOMS: atom_id res chain seq x y z
N MET A 1 -9.94 2.17 7.22
CA MET A 1 -9.73 3.05 6.03
C MET A 1 -8.86 2.28 5.04
N ARG A 2 -9.05 2.44 3.72
CA ARG A 2 -8.35 1.64 2.69
C ARG A 2 -7.65 2.56 1.70
N VAL A 3 -6.47 2.14 1.21
CA VAL A 3 -5.66 2.91 0.27
C VAL A 3 -5.20 2.02 -0.88
N LEU A 4 -5.29 2.54 -2.09
CA LEU A 4 -4.82 1.90 -3.33
C LEU A 4 -3.49 2.51 -3.75
N ILE A 5 -2.53 1.66 -4.11
CA ILE A 5 -1.23 2.08 -4.61
C ILE A 5 -1.00 1.44 -5.98
N ALA A 6 -0.70 2.28 -6.97
CA ALA A 6 -0.31 1.83 -8.30
C ALA A 6 1.08 1.16 -8.27
N GLU A 7 1.31 0.21 -9.17
CA GLU A 7 2.41 -0.76 -9.08
C GLU A 7 3.81 -0.18 -8.89
N HIS A 8 4.10 0.97 -9.51
CA HIS A 8 5.47 1.42 -9.74
C HIS A 8 6.28 1.63 -8.46
N ASP A 9 5.62 1.85 -7.32
CA ASP A 9 6.28 2.07 -6.01
C ASP A 9 5.56 1.35 -4.86
N TYR A 10 4.81 0.28 -5.16
CA TYR A 10 3.99 -0.44 -4.19
C TYR A 10 4.78 -0.85 -2.94
N LEU A 11 5.98 -1.38 -3.12
CA LEU A 11 6.86 -1.84 -2.03
C LEU A 11 7.26 -0.71 -1.08
N VAL A 12 7.64 0.45 -1.63
CA VAL A 12 8.13 1.59 -0.84
C VAL A 12 6.98 2.20 -0.04
N TYR A 13 5.86 2.50 -0.70
CA TYR A 13 4.73 3.13 -0.03
C TYR A 13 4.05 2.20 0.99
N THR A 14 3.95 0.90 0.70
CA THR A 14 3.38 -0.07 1.66
C THR A 14 4.22 -0.15 2.94
N GLN A 15 5.55 -0.09 2.84
CA GLN A 15 6.43 -0.09 4.02
C GLN A 15 6.28 1.18 4.86
N LEU A 16 6.14 2.35 4.21
CA LEU A 16 5.90 3.61 4.91
C LEU A 16 4.52 3.63 5.57
N LEU A 17 3.48 3.15 4.87
CA LEU A 17 2.11 3.09 5.38
C LEU A 17 1.97 2.13 6.55
N ARG A 18 2.61 0.96 6.51
CA ARG A 18 2.62 0.02 7.65
C ARG A 18 3.25 0.61 8.92
N LYS A 19 4.24 1.50 8.77
CA LYS A 19 4.87 2.18 9.91
C LYS A 19 4.00 3.31 10.46
N ALA A 20 3.36 4.07 9.57
CA ALA A 20 2.54 5.21 9.96
C ALA A 20 1.13 4.82 10.42
N ALA A 21 0.58 3.72 9.91
CA ALA A 21 -0.78 3.25 10.16
C ALA A 21 -0.82 1.71 10.07
N PRO A 22 -0.44 0.98 11.14
CA PRO A 22 -0.36 -0.48 11.13
C PRO A 22 -1.71 -1.18 10.91
N ASP A 23 -2.82 -0.52 11.26
CA ASP A 23 -4.18 -1.06 11.09
C ASP A 23 -4.77 -0.79 9.69
N LEU A 24 -3.98 -0.20 8.79
CA LEU A 24 -4.43 0.17 7.45
C LEU A 24 -4.30 -0.99 6.48
N GLU A 25 -5.41 -1.33 5.81
CA GLU A 25 -5.44 -2.33 4.75
C GLU A 25 -4.97 -1.70 3.42
N VAL A 26 -3.83 -2.18 2.90
CA VAL A 26 -3.20 -1.72 1.66
C VAL A 26 -3.47 -2.73 0.55
N LEU A 27 -4.03 -2.26 -0.57
CA LEU A 27 -4.37 -3.07 -1.73
C LEU A 27 -3.54 -2.61 -2.95
N SER A 28 -2.98 -3.56 -3.69
CA SER A 28 -2.29 -3.31 -4.97
C SER A 28 -3.28 -3.48 -6.13
N THR A 29 -3.14 -2.68 -7.17
CA THR A 29 -3.90 -2.82 -8.42
C THR A 29 -3.17 -3.65 -9.49
N GLY A 30 -2.09 -4.34 -9.11
CA GLY A 30 -1.12 -4.99 -10.01
C GLY A 30 -1.37 -6.44 -10.45
N ASP A 31 -2.59 -6.97 -10.29
CA ASP A 31 -2.90 -8.33 -10.77
C ASP A 31 -3.30 -8.33 -12.27
N SER A 32 -2.47 -7.75 -13.15
CA SER A 32 -2.65 -7.83 -14.62
C SER A 32 -1.37 -8.17 -15.36
#